data_AF-A0A7S2D5C8-F1
#
_entry.id   AF-A0A7S2D5C8-F1
#
_cell.length_a   1.000
_cell.length_b   1.000
_cell.length_c   1.000
_cell.angle_alpha   90.00
_cell.angle_beta   90.00
_cell.angle_gamma   90.00
#
_symmetry.space_group_name_H-M   'P 1'
#
loop_
_entity.id
_entity.type
_entity.pdbx_description
1 polymer ?
#
loop_
_entity_poly.entity_id
_entity_poly.type
_entity_poly.pdbx_seq_one_letter_code
_entity_poly.pdbx_strand_id
1 'polypeptide(L)'
;WMASLANKNSDAESLVDFLRDGPCGTDASATSAAFKRMSELAPDPSPESQAVIAKFVSNGGIAAVASLMQTHSENVQEMSAVDRLDLIDVQEQGCTLLMNLAGAALAGDTVCAEALSAASASAAVVRAGERYPENLAAGLGEAGIAALMQLSILDVQEAMAAGAVALVVRCLQDSQAGGWLLFLCARTISWIASTGGAAAQPALRDAGTVLALQRAIRRAAVCDPECGLPFGLPDTLDQMQVVARHTLAQLAPAPGSPPDAAEGDFGLSDGILKVATFLLGDCCVLVEL
;
A
#
# COMPACT_ATOMS: atom_id res chain seq x y z
N TRP A 1 -21.83 -17.57 18.34
CA TRP A 1 -20.56 -16.84 18.34
C TRP A 1 -20.57 -15.68 17.33
N MET A 2 -20.88 -15.90 16.06
CA MET A 2 -21.12 -14.81 15.08
C MET A 2 -22.17 -13.77 15.54
N ALA A 3 -23.26 -14.20 16.21
CA ALA A 3 -24.23 -13.28 16.82
C ALA A 3 -23.73 -12.50 18.05
N SER A 4 -22.67 -12.99 18.72
CA SER A 4 -21.98 -12.31 19.82
C SER A 4 -20.97 -11.28 19.28
N LEU A 5 -20.29 -11.60 18.17
CA LEU A 5 -19.49 -10.65 17.39
C LEU A 5 -20.35 -9.51 16.84
N ALA A 6 -21.53 -9.79 16.29
CA ALA A 6 -22.43 -8.75 15.79
C ALA A 6 -22.81 -7.70 16.86
N ASN A 7 -22.96 -8.11 18.12
CA ASN A 7 -23.27 -7.23 19.26
C ASN A 7 -22.05 -6.61 19.94
N LYS A 8 -20.87 -7.25 19.91
CA LYS A 8 -19.61 -6.68 20.42
C LYS A 8 -18.98 -5.69 19.43
N ASN A 9 -19.25 -5.85 18.15
CA ASN A 9 -18.68 -5.03 17.08
C ASN A 9 -19.37 -3.65 16.94
N SER A 10 -20.40 -3.33 17.73
CA SER A 10 -21.03 -2.00 17.73
C SER A 10 -20.31 -0.97 18.59
N ASP A 11 -19.33 -1.39 19.41
CA ASP A 11 -18.56 -0.50 20.26
C ASP A 11 -17.06 -0.60 19.92
N ALA A 12 -16.46 0.53 19.53
CA ALA A 12 -15.05 0.60 19.12
C ALA A 12 -14.09 0.17 20.24
N GLU A 13 -14.45 0.38 21.50
CA GLU A 13 -13.64 -0.03 22.65
C GLU A 13 -13.64 -1.55 22.82
N SER A 14 -14.83 -2.15 22.80
CA SER A 14 -14.98 -3.62 22.75
C SER A 14 -14.24 -4.25 21.56
N LEU A 15 -14.16 -3.56 20.42
CA LEU A 15 -13.40 -4.02 19.26
C LEU A 15 -11.89 -3.97 19.50
N VAL A 16 -11.37 -2.89 20.09
CA VAL A 16 -9.95 -2.77 20.40
C VAL A 16 -9.54 -3.78 21.47
N ASP A 17 -10.35 -3.94 22.52
CA ASP A 17 -10.13 -4.98 23.54
C ASP A 17 -10.15 -6.37 22.91
N PHE A 18 -11.06 -6.61 21.96
CA PHE A 18 -11.06 -7.83 21.17
C PHE A 18 -9.74 -8.01 20.40
N LEU A 19 -9.28 -7.00 19.65
CA LEU A 19 -8.03 -7.09 18.88
C LEU A 19 -6.79 -7.26 19.77
N ARG A 20 -6.75 -6.65 20.95
CA ARG A 20 -5.61 -6.70 21.88
C ARG A 20 -5.57 -7.96 22.73
N ASP A 21 -6.69 -8.28 23.37
CA ASP A 21 -6.76 -9.27 24.45
C ASP A 21 -7.66 -10.47 24.10
N GLY A 22 -8.37 -10.40 22.98
CA GLY A 22 -9.21 -11.48 22.49
C GLY A 22 -8.41 -12.67 21.95
N PRO A 23 -9.09 -13.77 21.57
CA PRO A 23 -8.47 -14.93 20.94
C PRO A 23 -7.95 -14.64 19.52
N CYS A 24 -7.72 -13.38 19.16
CA CYS A 24 -7.32 -12.92 17.82
C CYS A 24 -5.98 -13.51 17.38
N GLY A 25 -5.09 -13.84 18.32
CA GLY A 25 -3.89 -14.64 18.03
C GLY A 25 -4.18 -16.07 17.55
N THR A 26 -5.42 -16.54 17.69
CA THR A 26 -5.87 -17.91 17.36
C THR A 26 -7.07 -17.99 16.41
N ASP A 27 -7.79 -16.89 16.15
CA ASP A 27 -9.02 -16.88 15.32
C ASP A 27 -8.94 -15.77 14.25
N ALA A 28 -8.37 -16.14 13.11
CA ALA A 28 -8.16 -15.25 11.99
C ALA A 28 -9.47 -14.80 11.32
N SER A 29 -10.53 -15.64 11.35
CA SER A 29 -11.82 -15.31 10.77
C SER A 29 -12.49 -14.13 11.49
N ALA A 30 -12.48 -14.11 12.82
CA ALA A 30 -13.03 -12.97 13.55
C ALA A 30 -12.17 -11.71 13.43
N THR A 31 -10.84 -11.84 13.38
CA THR A 31 -9.95 -10.70 13.14
C THR A 31 -10.22 -10.08 11.76
N SER A 32 -10.35 -10.91 10.72
CA SER A 32 -10.69 -10.45 9.37
C SER A 32 -12.04 -9.73 9.32
N ALA A 33 -13.07 -10.28 9.97
CA ALA A 33 -14.39 -9.63 10.06
C ALA A 33 -14.35 -8.28 10.81
N ALA A 34 -13.53 -8.17 11.86
CA ALA A 34 -13.31 -6.93 12.59
C ALA A 34 -12.63 -5.87 11.70
N PHE A 35 -11.57 -6.24 10.98
CA PHE A 35 -10.87 -5.34 10.06
C PHE A 35 -11.75 -4.88 8.91
N LYS A 36 -12.51 -5.81 8.31
CA LYS A 36 -13.44 -5.51 7.22
C LYS A 36 -14.45 -4.45 7.62
N ARG A 37 -15.09 -4.61 8.79
CA ARG A 37 -16.06 -3.63 9.29
C ARG A 37 -15.44 -2.25 9.47
N MET A 38 -14.26 -2.17 10.07
CA MET A 38 -13.57 -0.88 10.24
C MET A 38 -13.16 -0.29 8.90
N SER A 39 -12.81 -1.12 7.93
CA SER A 39 -12.47 -0.68 6.56
C SER A 39 -13.68 -0.08 5.86
N GLU A 40 -14.89 -0.59 6.09
CA GLU A 40 -16.15 -0.05 5.56
C GLU A 40 -16.53 1.28 6.24
N LEU A 41 -16.20 1.47 7.52
CA LEU A 41 -16.49 2.70 8.26
C LEU A 41 -15.48 3.84 8.02
N ALA A 42 -14.21 3.51 7.80
CA ALA A 42 -13.14 4.49 7.64
C ALA A 42 -13.37 5.52 6.50
N PRO A 43 -13.87 5.14 5.31
CA PRO A 43 -14.14 6.09 4.24
C PRO A 43 -15.50 6.80 4.37
N ASP A 44 -16.41 6.37 5.27
CA ASP A 44 -17.74 6.97 5.43
C ASP A 44 -17.65 8.34 6.14
N PRO A 45 -18.06 9.45 5.48
CA PRO A 45 -17.99 10.78 6.06
C PRO A 45 -19.08 11.06 7.11
N SER A 46 -19.98 10.10 7.41
CA SER A 46 -21.03 10.30 8.40
C SER A 46 -20.46 10.60 9.80
N PRO A 47 -21.09 11.51 10.58
CA PRO A 47 -20.65 11.82 11.94
C PRO A 47 -20.58 10.59 12.85
N GLU A 48 -21.47 9.62 12.64
CA GLU A 48 -21.51 8.36 13.37
C GLU A 48 -20.26 7.52 13.09
N SER A 49 -19.91 7.33 11.81
CA SER A 49 -18.71 6.57 11.41
C SER A 49 -17.44 7.26 11.86
N GLN A 50 -17.36 8.58 11.73
CA GLN A 50 -16.23 9.37 12.23
C GLN A 50 -16.06 9.25 13.75
N ALA A 51 -17.14 9.27 14.53
CA ALA A 51 -17.08 9.09 15.99
C ALA A 51 -16.56 7.70 16.38
N VAL A 52 -16.96 6.65 15.64
CA VAL A 52 -16.48 5.28 15.86
C VAL A 52 -15.00 5.17 15.50
N ILE A 53 -14.55 5.74 14.39
CA ILE A 53 -13.15 5.75 13.97
C ILE A 53 -12.29 6.52 14.96
N ALA A 54 -12.72 7.71 15.38
CA ALA A 54 -12.00 8.50 16.38
C ALA A 54 -11.82 7.71 17.69
N LYS A 55 -12.88 7.03 18.17
CA LYS A 55 -12.82 6.18 19.38
C LYS A 55 -11.89 4.97 19.17
N PHE A 56 -11.93 4.34 18.00
CA PHE A 56 -11.05 3.24 17.64
C PHE A 56 -9.57 3.66 17.67
N VAL A 57 -9.26 4.80 17.04
CA VAL A 57 -7.90 5.37 17.02
C VAL A 57 -7.45 5.74 18.43
N SER A 58 -8.26 6.46 19.21
CA SER A 58 -7.89 6.90 20.56
C SER A 58 -7.64 5.74 21.53
N ASN A 59 -8.27 4.59 21.30
CA ASN A 59 -8.11 3.40 22.12
C ASN A 59 -6.89 2.54 21.70
N GLY A 60 -6.15 2.94 20.66
CA GLY A 60 -4.99 2.21 20.17
C GLY A 60 -5.31 1.14 19.12
N GLY A 61 -6.45 1.26 18.43
CA GLY A 61 -6.87 0.32 17.40
C GLY A 61 -5.87 0.15 16.26
N ILE A 62 -5.23 1.23 15.80
CA ILE A 62 -4.18 1.17 14.77
C ILE A 62 -2.98 0.33 15.23
N ALA A 63 -2.52 0.55 16.47
CA ALA A 63 -1.43 -0.23 17.05
C ALA A 63 -1.80 -1.72 17.16
N ALA A 64 -3.05 -2.02 17.52
CA ALA A 64 -3.54 -3.40 17.56
C ALA A 64 -3.57 -4.05 16.16
N VAL A 65 -4.04 -3.34 15.13
CA VAL A 65 -4.02 -3.82 13.73
C VAL A 65 -2.58 -4.10 13.29
N ALA A 66 -1.69 -3.13 13.45
CA ALA A 66 -0.28 -3.27 13.06
C ALA A 66 0.41 -4.42 13.81
N SER A 67 0.14 -4.57 15.10
CA SER A 67 0.67 -5.68 15.91
C SER A 67 0.14 -7.03 15.43
N LEU A 68 -1.16 -7.17 15.18
CA LEU A 68 -1.74 -8.43 14.72
C LEU A 68 -1.20 -8.82 13.34
N MET A 69 -1.09 -7.86 12.41
CA MET A 69 -0.48 -8.09 11.11
C MET A 69 0.96 -8.62 11.25
N GLN A 70 1.73 -8.09 12.22
CA GLN A 70 3.07 -8.55 12.53
C GLN A 70 3.09 -9.93 13.19
N THR A 71 2.33 -10.15 14.27
CA THR A 71 2.30 -11.43 14.99
C THR A 71 1.86 -12.59 14.10
N HIS A 72 0.86 -12.37 13.24
CA HIS A 72 0.42 -13.38 12.28
C HIS A 72 1.43 -13.65 11.16
N SER A 73 2.42 -12.78 10.95
CA SER A 73 3.50 -13.03 9.99
C SER A 73 4.57 -14.00 10.53
N GLU A 74 4.70 -14.17 11.85
CA GLU A 74 5.80 -14.95 12.43
C GLU A 74 5.55 -16.48 12.36
N ASN A 75 4.28 -16.94 12.46
CA ASN A 75 3.93 -18.36 12.68
C ASN A 75 3.58 -19.19 11.44
N VAL A 76 3.80 -18.68 10.23
CA VAL A 76 3.23 -19.22 8.96
C VAL A 76 3.70 -20.62 8.56
N GLN A 77 4.91 -21.04 8.96
CA GLN A 77 5.52 -22.28 8.44
C GLN A 77 4.91 -23.57 8.99
N GLU A 78 4.17 -23.49 10.11
CA GLU A 78 3.59 -24.66 10.79
C GLU A 78 2.06 -24.74 10.63
N MET A 79 1.46 -23.85 9.85
CA MET A 79 0.02 -23.68 9.76
C MET A 79 -0.64 -24.56 8.69
N SER A 80 -1.89 -24.93 8.91
CA SER A 80 -2.67 -25.63 7.89
C SER A 80 -2.98 -24.72 6.70
N ALA A 81 -3.34 -25.30 5.56
CA ALA A 81 -3.70 -24.53 4.37
C ALA A 81 -4.92 -23.61 4.60
N VAL A 82 -5.85 -24.02 5.47
CA VAL A 82 -7.04 -23.22 5.82
C VAL A 82 -6.63 -22.03 6.68
N ASP A 83 -5.83 -22.26 7.73
CA ASP A 83 -5.39 -21.17 8.60
C ASP A 83 -4.54 -20.15 7.83
N ARG A 84 -3.76 -20.60 6.83
CA ARG A 84 -2.99 -19.71 5.95
C ARG A 84 -3.88 -18.83 5.07
N LEU A 85 -5.01 -19.33 4.58
CA LEU A 85 -5.99 -18.52 3.83
C LEU A 85 -6.62 -17.46 4.74
N ASP A 86 -7.06 -17.84 5.94
CA ASP A 86 -7.63 -16.89 6.88
C ASP A 86 -6.60 -15.81 7.28
N LEU A 87 -5.31 -16.16 7.37
CA LEU A 87 -4.26 -15.17 7.59
C LEU A 87 -4.08 -14.21 6.42
N ILE A 88 -4.14 -14.69 5.18
CA ILE A 88 -4.05 -13.82 4.00
C ILE A 88 -5.22 -12.82 4.02
N ASP A 89 -6.43 -13.28 4.34
CA ASP A 89 -7.60 -12.39 4.49
C ASP A 89 -7.37 -11.35 5.59
N VAL A 90 -6.82 -11.74 6.74
CA VAL A 90 -6.46 -10.79 7.81
C VAL A 90 -5.45 -9.75 7.32
N GLN A 91 -4.43 -10.15 6.55
CA GLN A 91 -3.44 -9.21 6.03
C GLN A 91 -4.04 -8.27 4.97
N GLU A 92 -4.87 -8.79 4.05
CA GLU A 92 -5.54 -8.00 3.03
C GLU A 92 -6.49 -6.96 3.65
N GLN A 93 -7.33 -7.39 4.60
CA GLN A 93 -8.24 -6.49 5.32
C GLN A 93 -7.48 -5.51 6.21
N GLY A 94 -6.35 -5.94 6.80
CA GLY A 94 -5.47 -5.06 7.58
C GLY A 94 -4.83 -3.97 6.73
N CYS A 95 -4.30 -4.33 5.57
CA CYS A 95 -3.79 -3.37 4.58
C CYS A 95 -4.88 -2.40 4.11
N THR A 96 -6.07 -2.90 3.80
CA THR A 96 -7.22 -2.07 3.38
C THR A 96 -7.63 -1.08 4.47
N LEU A 97 -7.69 -1.52 5.73
CA LEU A 97 -7.97 -0.65 6.87
C LEU A 97 -6.90 0.44 7.02
N LEU A 98 -5.62 0.05 7.01
CA LEU A 98 -4.51 1.00 7.12
C LEU A 98 -4.48 2.00 5.96
N MET A 99 -4.82 1.55 4.75
CA MET A 99 -5.01 2.42 3.58
C MET A 99 -6.10 3.45 3.84
N ASN A 100 -7.30 3.04 4.27
CA ASN A 100 -8.41 3.97 4.48
C ASN A 100 -8.13 4.97 5.62
N LEU A 101 -7.47 4.51 6.69
CA LEU A 101 -7.03 5.36 7.80
C LEU A 101 -5.94 6.34 7.35
N ALA A 102 -4.99 5.92 6.51
CA ALA A 102 -4.03 6.83 5.89
C ALA A 102 -4.73 7.89 5.02
N GLY A 103 -5.80 7.52 4.32
CA GLY A 103 -6.64 8.44 3.55
C GLY A 103 -7.28 9.51 4.44
N ALA A 104 -7.84 9.11 5.60
CA ALA A 104 -8.38 10.04 6.59
C ALA A 104 -7.29 10.98 7.15
N ALA A 105 -6.11 10.46 7.45
CA ALA A 105 -4.96 11.24 7.88
C ALA A 105 -4.54 12.28 6.84
N LEU A 106 -4.50 11.90 5.55
CA LEU A 106 -4.21 12.79 4.43
C LEU A 106 -5.30 13.84 4.21
N ALA A 107 -6.55 13.54 4.57
CA ALA A 107 -7.66 14.50 4.57
C ALA A 107 -7.63 15.49 5.75
N GLY A 108 -6.67 15.36 6.68
CA GLY A 108 -6.43 16.30 7.77
C GLY A 108 -6.70 15.75 9.18
N ASP A 109 -7.01 14.45 9.33
CA ASP A 109 -7.10 13.83 10.65
C ASP A 109 -5.71 13.62 11.27
N THR A 110 -5.26 14.61 12.05
CA THR A 110 -3.93 14.58 12.68
C THR A 110 -3.80 13.49 13.74
N VAL A 111 -4.90 13.10 14.41
CA VAL A 111 -4.87 12.04 15.42
C VAL A 111 -4.64 10.69 14.74
N CYS A 112 -5.28 10.46 13.60
CA CYS A 112 -5.03 9.29 12.78
C CYS A 112 -3.59 9.27 12.25
N ALA A 113 -3.08 10.40 11.75
CA ALA A 113 -1.71 10.52 11.26
C ALA A 113 -0.65 10.15 12.33
N GLU A 114 -0.80 10.71 13.55
CA GLU A 114 0.09 10.42 14.68
C GLU A 114 0.02 8.94 15.07
N ALA A 115 -1.18 8.36 15.11
CA ALA A 115 -1.36 6.96 15.47
C ALA A 115 -0.78 5.99 14.43
N LEU A 116 -0.88 6.30 13.13
CA LEU A 116 -0.27 5.50 12.05
C LEU A 116 1.26 5.51 12.15
N SER A 117 1.86 6.67 12.38
CA SER A 117 3.31 6.81 12.57
C SER A 117 3.78 6.08 13.83
N ALA A 118 3.09 6.29 14.97
CA ALA A 118 3.44 5.66 16.24
C ALA A 118 3.35 4.12 16.20
N ALA A 119 2.43 3.56 15.40
CA ALA A 119 2.27 2.13 15.21
C ALA A 119 3.26 1.51 14.20
N SER A 120 4.08 2.33 13.54
CA SER A 120 4.93 1.92 12.42
C SER A 120 4.14 1.14 11.34
N ALA A 121 3.02 1.73 10.92
CA ALA A 121 2.09 1.10 9.99
C ALA A 121 2.77 0.69 8.67
N SER A 122 3.70 1.50 8.15
CA SER A 122 4.45 1.16 6.94
C SER A 122 5.26 -0.13 7.12
N ALA A 123 5.92 -0.28 8.27
CA ALA A 123 6.68 -1.48 8.60
C ALA A 123 5.79 -2.72 8.76
N ALA A 124 4.57 -2.57 9.26
CA ALA A 124 3.60 -3.67 9.32
C ALA A 124 3.22 -4.17 7.92
N VAL A 125 2.91 -3.24 7.00
CA VAL A 125 2.55 -3.60 5.62
C VAL A 125 3.72 -4.22 4.87
N VAL A 126 4.95 -3.69 5.01
CA VAL A 126 6.11 -4.29 4.34
C VAL A 126 6.35 -5.73 4.82
N ARG A 127 6.33 -5.95 6.14
CA ARG A 127 6.51 -7.31 6.71
C ARG A 127 5.42 -8.29 6.24
N ALA A 128 4.18 -7.83 6.15
CA ALA A 128 3.09 -8.63 5.61
C ALA A 128 3.39 -9.06 4.16
N GLY A 129 3.81 -8.13 3.30
CA GLY A 129 4.17 -8.42 1.91
C GLY A 129 5.40 -9.33 1.75
N GLU A 130 6.39 -9.20 2.62
CA GLU A 130 7.60 -10.02 2.57
C GLU A 130 7.34 -11.50 2.92
N ARG A 131 6.36 -11.76 3.79
CA ARG A 131 6.11 -13.10 4.31
C ARG A 131 5.28 -13.99 3.39
N TYR A 132 4.45 -13.37 2.54
CA TYR A 132 3.56 -14.08 1.61
C TYR A 132 3.88 -13.71 0.15
N PRO A 133 5.12 -13.96 -0.33
CA PRO A 133 5.56 -13.52 -1.66
C PRO A 133 4.71 -14.12 -2.79
N GLU A 134 4.24 -15.36 -2.63
CA GLU A 134 3.35 -16.02 -3.58
C GLU A 134 1.96 -15.39 -3.69
N ASN A 135 1.54 -14.59 -2.70
CA ASN A 135 0.23 -13.93 -2.67
C ASN A 135 0.31 -12.44 -2.98
N LEU A 136 1.50 -11.91 -3.30
CA LEU A 136 1.64 -10.52 -3.72
C LEU A 136 0.78 -10.22 -4.96
N ALA A 137 0.62 -11.16 -5.89
CA ALA A 137 -0.28 -10.97 -7.02
C ALA A 137 -1.76 -11.33 -6.74
N ALA A 138 -2.06 -12.04 -5.64
CA ALA A 138 -3.36 -12.66 -5.38
C ALA A 138 -4.22 -11.91 -4.34
N GLY A 139 -4.18 -10.57 -4.33
CA GLY A 139 -4.99 -9.71 -3.46
C GLY A 139 -4.17 -8.88 -2.48
N LEU A 140 -3.26 -9.52 -1.75
CA LEU A 140 -2.41 -8.83 -0.76
C LEU A 140 -1.54 -7.73 -1.37
N GLY A 141 -1.03 -7.90 -2.60
CA GLY A 141 -0.18 -6.87 -3.18
C GLY A 141 -0.95 -5.63 -3.63
N GLU A 142 -2.21 -5.74 -4.05
CA GLU A 142 -2.98 -4.53 -4.42
C GLU A 142 -3.30 -3.72 -3.17
N ALA A 143 -3.92 -4.34 -2.16
CA ALA A 143 -4.21 -3.69 -0.88
C ALA A 143 -2.94 -3.21 -0.18
N GLY A 144 -1.88 -4.03 -0.17
CA GLY A 144 -0.61 -3.71 0.48
C GLY A 144 0.16 -2.58 -0.21
N ILE A 145 0.24 -2.57 -1.55
CA ILE A 145 0.91 -1.47 -2.27
C ILE A 145 0.05 -0.20 -2.21
N ALA A 146 -1.28 -0.29 -2.25
CA ALA A 146 -2.15 0.88 -2.07
C ALA A 146 -2.01 1.49 -0.66
N ALA A 147 -1.96 0.65 0.38
CA ALA A 147 -1.66 1.10 1.74
C ALA A 147 -0.28 1.77 1.81
N LEU A 148 0.77 1.13 1.28
CA LEU A 148 2.12 1.69 1.27
C LEU A 148 2.21 3.00 0.49
N MET A 149 1.47 3.14 -0.61
CA MET A 149 1.41 4.38 -1.36
C MET A 149 0.95 5.53 -0.46
N GLN A 150 -0.15 5.36 0.25
CA GLN A 150 -0.70 6.40 1.12
C GLN A 150 0.16 6.65 2.36
N LEU A 151 0.64 5.58 3.00
CA LEU A 151 1.55 5.68 4.15
C LEU A 151 2.86 6.38 3.80
N SER A 152 3.39 6.17 2.59
CA SER A 152 4.58 6.87 2.09
C SER A 152 4.35 8.37 1.87
N ILE A 153 3.10 8.82 1.70
CA ILE A 153 2.77 10.25 1.64
C ILE A 153 2.87 10.86 3.05
N LEU A 154 2.45 10.10 4.08
CA LEU A 154 2.53 10.54 5.48
C LEU A 154 3.98 10.54 5.99
N ASP A 155 4.71 9.45 5.77
CA ASP A 155 6.11 9.32 6.21
C ASP A 155 6.93 8.45 5.24
N VAL A 156 7.50 9.11 4.22
CA VAL A 156 8.37 8.45 3.24
C VAL A 156 9.64 7.86 3.86
N GLN A 157 10.15 8.44 4.95
CA GLN A 157 11.40 7.97 5.57
C GLN A 157 11.16 6.68 6.34
N GLU A 158 10.07 6.59 7.09
CA GLU A 158 9.64 5.35 7.75
C GLU A 158 9.36 4.25 6.73
N ALA A 159 8.60 4.54 5.67
CA ALA A 159 8.32 3.57 4.61
C ALA A 159 9.60 3.06 3.92
N MET A 160 10.56 3.95 3.62
CA MET A 160 11.85 3.55 3.07
C MET A 160 12.66 2.69 4.05
N ALA A 161 12.73 3.09 5.33
CA ALA A 161 13.44 2.34 6.37
C ALA A 161 12.82 0.95 6.60
N ALA A 162 11.51 0.83 6.42
CA ALA A 162 10.77 -0.43 6.48
C ALA A 162 11.06 -1.36 5.30
N GLY A 163 11.65 -0.87 4.19
CA GLY A 163 11.92 -1.67 2.99
C GLY A 163 10.87 -1.55 1.89
N ALA A 164 10.03 -0.50 1.91
CA ALA A 164 8.97 -0.31 0.90
C ALA A 164 9.48 -0.37 -0.54
N VAL A 165 10.64 0.22 -0.83
CA VAL A 165 11.24 0.20 -2.17
C VAL A 165 11.47 -1.23 -2.66
N ALA A 166 12.09 -2.08 -1.83
CA ALA A 166 12.40 -3.45 -2.21
C ALA A 166 11.12 -4.27 -2.44
N LEU A 167 10.10 -4.08 -1.60
CA LEU A 167 8.80 -4.73 -1.77
C LEU A 167 8.09 -4.27 -3.05
N VAL A 168 8.01 -2.96 -3.31
CA VAL A 168 7.36 -2.41 -4.51
C VAL A 168 8.06 -2.88 -5.79
N VAL A 169 9.40 -2.91 -5.80
CA VAL A 169 10.15 -3.43 -6.95
C VAL A 169 9.88 -4.92 -7.16
N ARG A 170 9.75 -5.71 -6.10
CA ARG A 170 9.37 -7.13 -6.20
C ARG A 170 8.00 -7.29 -6.86
N CYS A 171 7.02 -6.48 -6.46
CA CYS A 171 5.68 -6.48 -7.07
C CYS A 171 5.73 -6.08 -8.56
N LEU A 172 6.55 -5.10 -8.95
CA LEU A 172 6.76 -4.74 -10.37
C LEU A 172 7.36 -5.89 -11.19
N GLN A 173 8.18 -6.72 -10.56
CA GLN A 173 8.87 -7.85 -11.21
C GLN A 173 8.03 -9.12 -11.24
N ASP A 174 6.97 -9.22 -10.44
CA ASP A 174 6.11 -10.40 -10.39
C ASP A 174 5.39 -10.58 -11.73
N SER A 175 5.60 -11.72 -12.38
CA SER A 175 4.96 -12.10 -13.65
C SER A 175 3.41 -12.14 -13.62
N GLN A 176 2.79 -12.15 -12.44
CA GLN A 176 1.34 -12.21 -12.24
C GLN A 176 0.70 -10.85 -11.92
N ALA A 177 1.49 -9.79 -11.67
CA ALA A 177 0.98 -8.44 -11.38
C ALA A 177 0.03 -7.82 -12.45
N GLY A 178 -1.24 -7.66 -12.11
CA GLY A 178 -2.23 -6.99 -12.98
C GLY A 178 -1.88 -5.54 -13.31
N GLY A 179 -2.59 -4.95 -14.29
CA GLY A 179 -2.37 -3.55 -14.71
C GLY A 179 -2.53 -2.55 -13.56
N TRP A 180 -3.51 -2.80 -12.68
CA TRP A 180 -3.77 -1.99 -11.49
C TRP A 180 -2.60 -2.03 -10.49
N LEU A 181 -2.12 -3.23 -10.13
CA LEU A 181 -0.94 -3.38 -9.28
C LEU A 181 0.30 -2.68 -9.88
N LEU A 182 0.54 -2.85 -11.18
CA LEU A 182 1.66 -2.19 -11.85
C LEU A 182 1.57 -0.66 -11.78
N PHE A 183 0.37 -0.10 -11.92
CA PHE A 183 0.10 1.33 -11.75
C PHE A 183 0.40 1.78 -10.32
N LEU A 184 -0.14 1.09 -9.31
CA LEU A 184 0.10 1.41 -7.90
C LEU A 184 1.59 1.39 -7.58
N CYS A 185 2.32 0.37 -8.03
CA CYS A 185 3.76 0.29 -7.82
C CYS A 185 4.52 1.44 -8.49
N ALA A 186 4.20 1.76 -9.76
CA ALA A 186 4.84 2.86 -10.47
C ALA A 186 4.60 4.20 -9.75
N ARG A 187 3.38 4.42 -9.24
CA ARG A 187 3.00 5.62 -8.48
C ARG A 187 3.75 5.70 -7.15
N THR A 188 3.82 4.62 -6.38
CA THR A 188 4.59 4.58 -5.12
C THR A 188 6.07 4.87 -5.35
N ILE A 189 6.68 4.28 -6.38
CA ILE A 189 8.08 4.55 -6.75
C ILE A 189 8.27 6.02 -7.15
N SER A 190 7.39 6.57 -7.99
CA SER A 190 7.47 7.98 -8.40
C SER A 190 7.36 8.93 -7.21
N TRP A 191 6.52 8.59 -6.24
CA TRP A 191 6.38 9.37 -5.01
C TRP A 191 7.68 9.33 -4.20
N ILE A 192 8.19 8.14 -3.88
CA ILE A 192 9.44 7.97 -3.12
C ILE A 192 10.61 8.69 -3.81
N ALA A 193 10.71 8.58 -5.15
CA ALA A 193 11.75 9.27 -5.92
C ALA A 193 11.68 10.79 -5.79
N SER A 194 10.46 11.35 -5.69
CA SER A 194 10.23 12.79 -5.64
C SER A 194 10.33 13.37 -4.23
N THR A 195 9.96 12.59 -3.20
CA THR A 195 9.81 13.09 -1.82
C THR A 195 10.81 12.50 -0.82
N GLY A 196 11.43 11.35 -1.12
CA GLY A 196 12.31 10.62 -0.20
C GLY A 196 13.71 11.23 -0.01
N GLY A 197 13.99 12.37 -0.64
CA GLY A 197 15.24 13.12 -0.46
C GLY A 197 16.47 12.38 -0.98
N ALA A 198 17.65 12.71 -0.43
CA ALA A 198 18.94 12.21 -0.94
C ALA A 198 19.13 10.69 -0.81
N ALA A 199 18.44 10.05 0.14
CA ALA A 199 18.53 8.61 0.38
C ALA A 199 17.68 7.79 -0.61
N ALA A 200 16.67 8.38 -1.25
CA ALA A 200 15.75 7.66 -2.12
C ALA A 200 16.40 7.16 -3.40
N GLN A 201 17.17 8.02 -4.06
CA GLN A 201 17.87 7.71 -5.31
C GLN A 201 18.77 6.46 -5.23
N PRO A 202 19.71 6.34 -4.26
CA PRO A 202 20.50 5.12 -4.12
C PRO A 202 19.64 3.90 -3.78
N ALA A 203 18.68 4.02 -2.86
CA ALA A 203 17.80 2.90 -2.50
C ALA A 203 16.99 2.37 -3.70
N LEU A 204 16.47 3.27 -4.55
CA LEU A 204 15.75 2.92 -5.77
C LEU A 204 16.67 2.24 -6.79
N ARG A 205 17.90 2.70 -6.95
CA ARG A 205 18.88 2.08 -7.85
C ARG A 205 19.31 0.70 -7.36
N ASP A 206 19.66 0.57 -6.08
CA ASP A 206 20.12 -0.68 -5.48
C ASP A 206 19.05 -1.77 -5.51
N ALA A 207 17.78 -1.39 -5.41
CA ALA A 207 16.65 -2.31 -5.56
C ALA A 207 16.41 -2.78 -7.01
N GLY A 208 17.04 -2.14 -8.02
CA GLY A 208 16.83 -2.46 -9.44
C GLY A 208 15.55 -1.84 -10.04
N THR A 209 15.11 -0.69 -9.52
CA THR A 209 13.87 -0.01 -9.91
C THR A 209 13.80 0.29 -11.40
N VAL A 210 14.91 0.70 -12.02
CA VAL A 210 14.94 1.10 -13.44
C VAL A 210 14.54 -0.07 -14.35
N LEU A 211 15.18 -1.23 -14.17
CA LEU A 211 14.85 -2.43 -14.94
C LEU A 211 13.42 -2.92 -14.65
N ALA A 212 12.97 -2.81 -13.41
CA ALA A 212 11.61 -3.19 -13.02
C ALA A 212 10.55 -2.32 -13.72
N LEU A 213 10.72 -0.99 -13.72
CA LEU A 213 9.82 -0.06 -14.41
C LEU A 213 9.83 -0.28 -15.93
N GLN A 214 10.99 -0.49 -16.54
CA GLN A 214 11.08 -0.79 -17.98
C GLN A 214 10.30 -2.07 -18.35
N ARG A 215 10.40 -3.11 -17.53
CA ARG A 215 9.63 -4.36 -17.73
C ARG A 215 8.13 -4.13 -17.52
N ALA A 216 7.77 -3.39 -16.48
CA ALA A 216 6.38 -3.04 -16.19
C ALA A 216 5.73 -2.27 -17.35
N ILE A 217 6.42 -1.28 -17.94
CA ILE A 217 5.92 -0.53 -19.11
C ILE A 217 5.63 -1.46 -20.29
N ARG A 218 6.54 -2.38 -20.61
CA ARG A 218 6.34 -3.33 -21.72
C ARG A 218 5.16 -4.25 -21.46
N ARG A 219 4.97 -4.65 -20.21
CA ARG A 219 3.88 -5.51 -19.79
C ARG A 219 2.52 -4.79 -19.77
N ALA A 220 2.49 -3.52 -19.37
CA ALA A 220 1.27 -2.73 -19.36
C ALA A 220 0.55 -2.74 -20.72
N ALA A 221 1.29 -2.85 -21.83
CA ALA A 221 0.72 -2.93 -23.18
C ALA A 221 -0.17 -4.15 -23.45
N VAL A 222 -0.10 -5.21 -22.63
CA VAL A 222 -0.93 -6.43 -22.76
C VAL A 222 -1.87 -6.63 -21.57
N CYS A 223 -1.94 -5.65 -20.65
CA CYS A 223 -2.89 -5.66 -19.54
C CYS A 223 -4.27 -5.22 -20.00
N ASP A 224 -5.28 -5.54 -19.19
CA ASP A 224 -6.64 -5.03 -19.35
C ASP A 224 -6.65 -3.49 -19.26
N PRO A 225 -7.10 -2.77 -20.31
CA PRO A 225 -7.18 -1.31 -20.29
C PRO A 225 -8.21 -0.78 -19.28
N GLU A 226 -9.17 -1.60 -18.87
CA GLU A 226 -10.23 -1.22 -17.94
C GLU A 226 -9.90 -1.53 -16.47
N CYS A 227 -8.67 -1.96 -16.18
CA CYS A 227 -8.26 -2.44 -14.85
C CYS A 227 -8.45 -1.42 -13.70
N GLY A 228 -8.51 -0.12 -13.97
CA GLY A 228 -8.80 0.91 -12.95
C GLY A 228 -10.25 1.38 -12.90
N LEU A 229 -11.14 0.92 -13.80
CA LEU A 229 -12.56 1.32 -13.78
C LEU A 229 -13.25 1.01 -12.44
N PRO A 230 -13.03 -0.14 -11.79
CA PRO A 230 -13.60 -0.41 -10.47
C PRO A 230 -13.18 0.59 -9.39
N PHE A 231 -12.08 1.31 -9.60
CA PHE A 231 -11.51 2.30 -8.70
C PHE A 231 -11.72 3.74 -9.18
N GLY A 232 -12.59 3.95 -10.19
CA GLY A 232 -12.90 5.27 -10.73
C GLY A 232 -11.76 5.92 -11.53
N LEU A 233 -10.75 5.15 -11.93
CA LEU A 233 -9.55 5.63 -12.63
C LEU A 233 -9.53 5.13 -14.08
N PRO A 234 -10.15 5.85 -15.03
CA PRO A 234 -10.00 5.53 -16.45
C PRO A 234 -8.56 5.73 -16.90
N ASP A 235 -8.19 5.09 -18.02
CA ASP A 235 -6.89 5.24 -18.68
C ASP A 235 -5.69 4.87 -17.78
N THR A 236 -5.88 3.95 -16.83
CA THR A 236 -4.88 3.56 -15.82
C THR A 236 -3.53 3.20 -16.42
N LEU A 237 -3.54 2.47 -17.55
CA LEU A 237 -2.32 2.02 -18.21
C LEU A 237 -1.55 3.17 -18.86
N ASP A 238 -2.25 4.15 -19.42
CA ASP A 238 -1.62 5.35 -19.98
C ASP A 238 -1.01 6.21 -18.86
N GLN A 239 -1.75 6.38 -17.76
CA GLN A 239 -1.24 7.06 -16.57
C GLN A 239 -0.01 6.35 -15.99
N MET A 240 -0.05 5.02 -15.88
CA MET A 240 1.08 4.19 -15.45
C MET A 240 2.31 4.44 -16.32
N GLN A 241 2.15 4.45 -17.66
CA GLN A 241 3.27 4.71 -18.56
C GLN A 241 3.86 6.11 -18.38
N VAL A 242 3.03 7.13 -18.18
CA VAL A 242 3.48 8.51 -17.93
C VAL A 242 4.29 8.57 -16.63
N VAL A 243 3.76 8.03 -15.54
CA VAL A 243 4.39 8.01 -14.22
C VAL A 243 5.71 7.23 -14.25
N ALA A 244 5.73 6.06 -14.89
CA ALA A 244 6.93 5.24 -15.00
C ALA A 244 8.02 5.94 -15.82
N ARG A 245 7.68 6.54 -16.96
CA ARG A 245 8.65 7.28 -17.81
C ARG A 245 9.20 8.51 -17.10
N HIS A 246 8.35 9.26 -16.38
CA HIS A 246 8.79 10.36 -15.55
C HIS A 246 9.81 9.90 -14.50
N THR A 247 9.50 8.82 -13.79
CA THR A 247 10.38 8.30 -12.75
C THR A 247 11.70 7.82 -13.33
N LEU A 248 11.68 7.15 -14.49
CA LEU A 248 12.90 6.78 -15.21
C LEU A 248 13.77 8.00 -15.54
N ALA A 249 13.16 9.12 -15.94
CA ALA A 249 13.89 10.37 -16.18
C ALA A 249 14.51 10.94 -14.91
N GLN A 250 13.82 10.87 -13.76
CA GLN A 250 14.36 11.29 -12.46
C GLN A 250 15.50 10.40 -11.96
N LEU A 251 15.46 9.11 -12.28
CA LEU A 251 16.47 8.14 -11.88
C LEU A 251 17.68 8.11 -12.81
N ALA A 252 17.58 8.71 -14.00
CA ALA A 252 18.64 8.74 -15.00
C ALA A 252 19.93 9.36 -14.42
N PRO A 253 21.12 8.88 -14.83
CA PRO A 253 22.38 9.49 -14.42
C PRO A 253 22.44 10.97 -14.82
N ALA A 254 23.09 11.80 -14.00
CA ALA A 254 23.34 13.19 -14.36
C ALA A 254 24.20 13.26 -15.64
N PRO A 255 23.98 14.26 -16.52
CA PRO A 255 24.80 14.42 -17.72
C PRO A 255 26.29 14.50 -17.37
N GLY A 256 27.09 13.57 -17.89
CA GLY A 256 28.53 13.46 -17.60
C GLY A 256 28.93 12.37 -16.58
N SER A 257 27.96 11.63 -16.03
CA SER A 257 28.24 10.40 -15.28
C SER A 257 28.69 9.30 -16.26
N PRO A 258 29.70 8.47 -15.93
CA PRO A 258 30.11 7.38 -16.80
C PRO A 258 28.90 6.45 -17.05
N PRO A 259 28.68 6.01 -18.30
CA PRO A 259 27.57 5.12 -18.60
C PRO A 259 27.74 3.83 -17.79
N ASP A 260 26.73 3.52 -16.98
CA ASP A 260 26.65 2.21 -16.36
C ASP A 260 26.48 1.19 -17.50
N ALA A 261 27.21 0.08 -17.46
CA ALA A 261 27.49 -0.77 -18.61
C ALA A 261 26.26 -1.57 -19.16
N ALA A 262 25.03 -1.17 -18.82
CA ALA A 262 23.82 -1.97 -19.04
C ALA A 262 22.72 -1.32 -19.87
N GLU A 263 22.77 -0.04 -20.26
CA GLU A 263 21.56 0.64 -20.77
C GLU A 263 21.63 1.07 -22.23
N GLY A 264 20.77 0.44 -23.03
CA GLY A 264 20.45 0.82 -24.39
C GLY A 264 19.75 2.19 -24.44
N ASP A 265 20.15 2.96 -25.45
CA ASP A 265 19.69 4.30 -25.77
C ASP A 265 18.17 4.31 -26.06
N PHE A 266 17.36 4.91 -25.19
CA PHE A 266 15.93 5.13 -25.43
C PHE A 266 15.57 6.58 -25.13
N GLY A 267 15.07 7.28 -26.16
CA GLY A 267 14.76 8.71 -26.17
C GLY A 267 13.89 9.22 -25.01
N LEU A 268 14.55 9.58 -23.91
CA LEU A 268 14.00 10.23 -22.72
C LEU A 268 13.46 11.65 -22.97
N SER A 269 13.86 12.28 -24.08
CA SER A 269 13.66 13.71 -24.36
C SER A 269 12.21 14.10 -24.64
N ASP A 270 11.39 13.21 -25.21
CA ASP A 270 10.00 13.51 -25.62
C ASP A 270 8.96 13.31 -24.49
N GLY A 271 9.35 12.64 -23.39
CA GLY A 271 8.45 12.35 -22.27
C GLY A 271 8.30 13.50 -21.27
N ILE A 272 9.35 14.31 -21.10
CA ILE A 272 9.49 15.27 -19.99
C ILE A 272 8.48 16.43 -20.09
N LEU A 273 8.10 16.85 -21.30
CA LEU A 273 7.18 17.97 -21.51
C LEU A 273 5.70 17.64 -21.23
N LYS A 274 5.29 16.36 -21.25
CA LYS A 274 3.93 15.93 -20.88
C LYS A 274 3.74 15.74 -19.37
N VAL A 275 4.82 15.55 -18.63
CA VAL A 275 4.83 15.38 -17.17
C VAL A 275 4.47 16.67 -16.45
N ALA A 276 4.98 17.82 -16.93
CA ALA A 276 4.80 19.12 -16.27
C ALA A 276 3.32 19.57 -16.20
N THR A 277 2.46 19.07 -17.08
CA THR A 277 1.03 19.39 -17.08
C THR A 277 0.21 18.50 -16.15
N PHE A 278 0.72 17.33 -15.75
CA PHE A 278 0.00 16.34 -14.95
C PHE A 278 0.15 16.55 -13.43
N LEU A 279 1.34 16.92 -12.94
CA LEU A 279 1.62 17.11 -11.50
C LEU A 279 0.81 18.23 -10.83
N LEU A 280 0.13 19.07 -11.61
CA LEU A 280 -0.68 20.20 -11.11
C LEU A 280 -2.17 19.85 -10.91
N GLY A 281 -2.63 18.66 -11.31
CA GLY A 281 -4.06 18.31 -11.30
C GLY A 281 -4.50 17.18 -10.37
N ASP A 282 -3.57 16.43 -9.77
CA ASP A 282 -3.85 15.06 -9.32
C ASP A 282 -3.79 14.90 -7.78
N CYS A 283 -4.65 15.64 -7.07
CA CYS A 283 -5.04 15.27 -5.71
C CYS A 283 -5.99 14.06 -5.80
N CYS A 284 -5.46 12.85 -6.00
CA CYS A 284 -6.20 11.62 -5.69
C CYS A 284 -6.44 11.58 -4.17
N VAL A 285 -7.47 12.26 -3.69
CA VAL A 285 -8.16 11.79 -2.50
C VAL A 285 -9.03 10.66 -3.01
N LEU A 286 -8.73 9.43 -2.62
CA LEU A 286 -9.64 8.29 -2.78
C LEU A 286 -10.85 8.54 -1.88
N VAL A 287 -11.70 9.48 -2.26
CA VAL A 287 -13.05 9.65 -1.69
C VAL A 287 -14.01 9.07 -2.71
N GLU A 288 -14.69 8.02 -2.28
CA GLU A 288 -15.92 7.45 -2.86
C GLU A 288 -15.84 6.83 -4.26
N LEU A 289 -15.86 5.49 -4.29
CA LEU A 289 -16.92 4.74 -4.96
C LEU A 289 -17.40 3.61 -4.04
#